data_AF-A0A3L7TAS9-F1
#
_entry.id   AF-A0A3L7TAS9-F1
#
_cell.length_a   1.000
_cell.length_b   1.000
_cell.length_c   1.000
_cell.angle_alpha   90.00
_cell.angle_beta   90.00
_cell.angle_gamma   90.00
#
_symmetry.space_group_name_H-M   'P 1'
#
loop_
_entity.id
_entity.type
_entity.pdbx_description
1 polymer ?
#
loop_
_entity_poly.entity_id
_entity_poly.type
_entity_poly.pdbx_seq_one_letter_code
_entity_poly.pdbx_strand_id
1 'polypeptide(L)'
;MQPRPPLRRQRNRGQAQSSEIAAGWAVNGNGNGNGNGILDICESRLHACPADFDQNGSIVGGDLAPILNAWGPAPGLQGLDLVPDGEINGADLAVLLKAWGPCSE
;
A
#
# COMPACT_ATOMS: atom_id res chain seq x y z
N MET A 1 39.12 -5.34 -39.58
CA MET A 1 38.34 -4.09 -39.64
C MET A 1 36.85 -4.44 -39.66
N GLN A 2 36.08 -4.07 -38.65
CA GLN A 2 34.61 -4.19 -38.68
C GLN A 2 34.00 -3.17 -39.65
N PRO A 3 32.78 -3.43 -40.15
CA PRO A 3 31.79 -2.36 -40.24
C PRO A 3 30.58 -2.62 -39.33
N ARG A 4 30.22 -1.58 -38.59
CA ARG A 4 29.07 -1.49 -37.67
C ARG A 4 27.78 -1.23 -38.46
N PRO A 5 26.65 -1.91 -38.17
CA PRO A 5 25.33 -1.49 -38.63
C PRO A 5 24.76 -0.32 -37.79
N PRO A 6 23.84 0.50 -38.35
CA PRO A 6 23.61 1.88 -37.92
C PRO A 6 22.69 2.06 -36.71
N LEU A 7 22.93 3.15 -35.99
CA LEU A 7 22.08 3.72 -34.94
C LEU A 7 20.68 4.05 -35.49
N ARG A 8 19.65 3.28 -35.14
CA ARG A 8 18.26 3.72 -35.35
C ARG A 8 17.85 4.67 -34.23
N ARG A 9 17.74 5.94 -34.63
CA ARG A 9 17.24 7.08 -33.84
C ARG A 9 15.92 6.77 -33.13
N GLN A 10 15.85 7.25 -31.89
CA GLN A 10 14.64 7.42 -31.09
C GLN A 10 13.53 8.12 -31.89
N ARG A 11 12.30 7.60 -31.82
CA ARG A 11 11.10 8.43 -31.81
C ARG A 11 10.18 7.99 -30.68
N ASN A 12 9.84 8.98 -29.87
CA ASN A 12 9.09 8.94 -28.64
C ASN A 12 7.57 8.96 -28.95
N ARG A 13 6.80 8.29 -28.09
CA ARG A 13 5.34 8.40 -27.84
C ARG A 13 4.34 7.91 -28.91
N GLY A 14 3.73 6.77 -28.55
CA GLY A 14 2.29 6.49 -28.62
C GLY A 14 1.70 6.22 -29.99
N GLN A 15 1.44 4.94 -30.31
CA GLN A 15 0.16 4.45 -30.88
C GLN A 15 0.12 2.92 -30.71
N ALA A 16 -0.97 2.43 -30.11
CA ALA A 16 -1.27 1.02 -29.91
C ALA A 16 -1.42 0.29 -31.25
N GLN A 17 -0.89 -0.93 -31.36
CA GLN A 17 -1.27 -1.86 -32.42
C GLN A 17 -2.53 -2.59 -31.97
N SER A 18 -3.66 -2.16 -32.54
CA SER A 18 -4.99 -2.66 -32.30
C SER A 18 -5.10 -4.11 -32.77
N SER A 19 -4.79 -5.09 -31.91
CA SER A 19 -5.20 -6.51 -32.01
C SER A 19 -4.92 -7.38 -30.77
N GLU A 20 -4.51 -6.83 -29.62
CA GLU A 20 -4.36 -7.63 -28.38
C GLU A 20 -5.55 -7.41 -27.44
N ILE A 21 -6.68 -8.02 -27.79
CA ILE A 21 -7.69 -8.44 -26.81
C ILE A 21 -7.26 -9.81 -26.28
N ALA A 22 -6.22 -9.81 -25.45
CA ALA A 22 -5.85 -10.95 -24.62
C ALA A 22 -5.66 -10.44 -23.20
N ALA A 23 -6.72 -10.55 -22.40
CA ALA A 23 -6.79 -10.44 -20.95
C ALA A 23 -5.88 -9.37 -20.27
N GLY A 24 -6.50 -8.23 -19.95
CA GLY A 24 -6.36 -7.59 -18.63
C GLY A 24 -4.97 -7.13 -18.19
N TRP A 25 -4.70 -5.85 -18.42
CA TRP A 25 -3.81 -5.00 -17.61
C TRP A 25 -2.40 -5.52 -17.32
N ALA A 26 -1.55 -5.52 -18.35
CA ALA A 26 -0.11 -5.35 -18.12
C ALA A 26 0.18 -3.90 -17.66
N VAL A 27 -0.21 -3.57 -16.42
CA VAL A 27 0.48 -2.51 -15.66
C VAL A 27 1.62 -3.21 -14.94
N ASN A 28 2.81 -3.12 -15.51
CA ASN A 28 4.04 -3.49 -14.80
C ASN A 28 4.30 -2.41 -13.74
N GLY A 29 3.62 -2.58 -12.63
CA GLY A 29 3.64 -1.79 -11.38
C GLY A 29 2.77 -2.48 -10.34
N ASN A 30 2.60 -3.79 -10.51
CA ASN A 30 1.59 -4.63 -9.90
C ASN A 30 2.05 -5.13 -8.54
N GLY A 31 2.83 -4.33 -7.78
CA GLY A 31 3.58 -4.66 -6.56
C GLY A 31 3.22 -6.02 -6.00
N ASN A 32 3.75 -7.09 -6.62
CA ASN A 32 3.53 -8.47 -6.24
C ASN A 32 4.93 -9.02 -5.97
N GLY A 33 5.33 -8.95 -4.70
CA GLY A 33 6.63 -9.34 -4.19
C GLY A 33 6.76 -10.84 -3.95
N ASN A 34 5.65 -11.59 -3.88
CA ASN A 34 5.65 -13.02 -3.55
C ASN A 34 5.35 -13.97 -4.74
N GLY A 35 5.00 -13.43 -5.91
CA GLY A 35 4.83 -14.15 -7.17
C GLY A 35 3.55 -14.97 -7.31
N ASN A 36 2.54 -14.79 -6.45
CA ASN A 36 1.33 -15.62 -6.42
C ASN A 36 0.24 -15.22 -7.46
N GLY A 37 0.48 -14.20 -8.27
CA GLY A 37 -0.49 -13.72 -9.27
C GLY A 37 -1.61 -12.82 -8.72
N ILE A 38 -1.59 -12.47 -7.44
CA ILE A 38 -2.45 -11.46 -6.80
C ILE A 38 -1.64 -10.17 -6.63
N LEU A 39 -2.23 -8.99 -6.82
CA LEU A 39 -1.52 -7.74 -6.53
C LEU A 39 -1.28 -7.65 -5.01
N ASP A 40 -0.06 -7.37 -4.50
CA ASP A 40 0.14 -7.19 -3.05
C ASP A 40 -0.64 -5.98 -2.54
N ILE A 41 -1.07 -5.05 -3.41
CA ILE A 41 -1.96 -3.94 -3.03
C ILE A 41 -3.38 -4.40 -2.66
N CYS A 42 -3.75 -5.62 -3.04
CA CYS A 42 -4.98 -6.32 -2.67
C CYS A 42 -4.73 -7.41 -1.62
N GLU A 43 -3.52 -7.98 -1.57
CA GLU A 43 -3.12 -8.95 -0.55
C GLU A 43 -2.74 -8.26 0.78
N SER A 44 -2.24 -7.02 0.73
CA SER A 44 -2.07 -6.15 1.91
C SER A 44 -3.39 -5.74 2.55
N ARG A 45 -4.52 -5.95 1.86
CA ARG A 45 -5.87 -5.76 2.42
C ARG A 45 -6.42 -6.99 3.12
N LEU A 46 -5.72 -8.14 3.05
CA LEU A 46 -5.95 -9.27 3.95
C LEU A 46 -5.12 -9.12 5.25
N HIS A 47 -4.07 -8.28 5.23
CA HIS A 47 -3.47 -7.68 6.43
C HIS A 47 -4.19 -6.39 6.86
N ALA A 48 -5.52 -6.33 6.70
CA ALA A 48 -6.31 -5.17 7.13
C ALA A 48 -6.42 -5.11 8.65
N CYS A 49 -5.28 -4.84 9.30
CA CYS A 49 -5.16 -4.33 10.64
C CYS A 49 -4.89 -2.83 10.52
N PRO A 50 -5.92 -1.98 10.52
CA PRO A 50 -5.74 -0.55 10.32
C PRO A 50 -4.86 0.08 11.41
N ALA A 51 -4.72 -0.60 12.55
CA ALA A 51 -3.92 -0.17 13.69
C ALA A 51 -2.55 -0.88 13.81
N ASP A 52 -2.16 -1.73 12.84
CA ASP A 52 -0.79 -2.26 12.73
C ASP A 52 0.02 -1.28 11.86
N PHE A 53 0.63 -0.30 12.52
CA PHE A 53 1.28 0.82 11.83
C PHE A 53 2.70 0.50 11.40
N ASP A 54 3.35 -0.44 12.08
CA ASP A 54 4.69 -0.92 11.72
C ASP A 54 4.67 -2.14 10.78
N GLN A 55 3.47 -2.66 10.48
CA GLN A 55 3.20 -3.77 9.56
C GLN A 55 3.90 -5.06 9.99
N ASN A 56 4.02 -5.29 11.30
CA ASN A 56 4.67 -6.47 11.85
C ASN A 56 3.73 -7.69 11.96
N GLY A 57 2.43 -7.52 11.65
CA GLY A 57 1.40 -8.55 11.73
C GLY A 57 0.76 -8.67 13.12
N SER A 58 0.95 -7.71 14.01
CA SER A 58 0.40 -7.71 15.37
C SER A 58 0.25 -6.29 15.92
N ILE A 59 -0.90 -6.02 16.52
CA ILE A 59 -1.19 -4.74 17.18
C ILE A 59 -0.72 -4.84 18.63
N VAL A 60 0.43 -4.24 18.92
CA VAL A 60 1.10 -4.34 20.22
C VAL A 60 1.59 -2.96 20.69
N GLY A 61 2.46 -2.93 21.70
CA GLY A 61 2.98 -1.68 22.25
C GLY A 61 3.73 -0.80 21.23
N GLY A 62 4.23 -1.37 20.13
CA GLY A 62 4.85 -0.62 19.03
C GLY A 62 3.87 0.33 18.35
N ASP A 63 2.62 -0.09 18.21
CA ASP A 63 1.56 0.65 17.50
C ASP A 63 0.92 1.74 18.35
N LEU A 64 1.16 1.75 19.67
CA LEU A 64 0.70 2.83 20.54
C LEU A 64 1.45 4.15 20.29
N ALA A 65 2.72 4.07 19.92
CA ALA A 65 3.56 5.27 19.77
C ALA A 65 3.04 6.23 18.69
N PRO A 66 2.61 5.77 17.50
CA PRO A 66 1.97 6.64 16.50
C PRO A 66 0.74 7.40 17.02
N ILE A 67 -0.18 6.73 17.74
CA ILE A 67 -1.39 7.37 18.31
C ILE A 67 -1.02 8.40 19.37
N LEU A 68 -0.11 8.08 20.27
CA LEU A 68 0.28 8.99 21.36
C LEU A 68 1.09 10.18 20.87
N ASN A 69 1.92 10.01 19.84
CA ASN A 69 2.70 11.10 19.25
C ASN A 69 1.83 12.09 18.45
N ALA A 70 0.72 11.61 17.88
CA ALA A 70 -0.17 12.39 17.03
C ALA A 70 -1.43 12.90 17.75
N TRP A 71 -1.48 12.80 19.08
CA TRP A 71 -2.66 13.12 19.89
C TRP A 71 -3.16 14.56 19.65
N GLY A 72 -4.45 14.69 19.35
CA GLY A 72 -5.10 15.97 18.99
C GLY A 72 -5.58 16.02 17.53
N PRO A 73 -5.70 17.21 16.92
CA PRO A 73 -6.24 17.34 15.56
C PRO A 73 -5.45 16.52 14.52
N ALA A 74 -6.17 15.89 13.59
CA ALA A 74 -5.63 14.93 12.62
C ALA A 74 -5.63 15.40 11.13
N PRO A 75 -5.26 16.66 10.79
CA PRO A 75 -5.29 17.10 9.40
C PRO A 75 -4.24 16.34 8.56
N GLY A 76 -4.72 15.54 7.60
CA GLY A 76 -3.86 14.72 6.75
C GLY A 76 -3.32 13.45 7.41
N LEU A 77 -3.83 13.08 8.59
CA LEU A 77 -3.44 11.86 9.33
C LEU A 77 -4.52 10.78 9.27
N GLN A 78 -5.16 10.62 8.10
CA GLN A 78 -6.25 9.65 7.87
C GLN A 78 -5.86 8.19 8.14
N GLY A 79 -4.56 7.89 8.16
CA GLY A 79 -4.05 6.56 8.53
C GLY A 79 -3.94 6.31 10.04
N LEU A 80 -3.99 7.36 10.86
CA LEU A 80 -3.94 7.27 12.33
C LEU A 80 -5.28 7.61 13.00
N ASP A 81 -6.15 8.33 12.27
CA ASP A 81 -7.53 8.62 12.64
C ASP A 81 -8.42 7.39 12.36
N LEU A 82 -8.40 6.44 13.30
CA LEU A 82 -9.09 5.16 13.21
C LEU A 82 -10.60 5.31 13.35
N VAL A 83 -11.04 6.37 14.03
CA VAL A 83 -12.43 6.81 14.11
C VAL A 83 -12.53 8.14 13.37
N PRO A 84 -12.69 8.14 12.02
CA PRO A 84 -12.52 9.31 11.15
C PRO A 84 -13.43 10.50 11.50
N ASP A 85 -13.04 11.25 12.53
CA ASP A 85 -13.73 12.39 13.11
C ASP A 85 -12.86 13.66 13.10
N GLY A 86 -11.61 13.53 12.65
CA GLY A 86 -10.65 14.62 12.52
C GLY A 86 -9.81 14.86 13.76
N GLU A 87 -9.90 14.02 14.79
CA GLU A 87 -9.06 14.05 15.99
C GLU A 87 -8.50 12.66 16.30
N ILE A 88 -7.23 12.59 16.67
CA ILE A 88 -6.62 11.40 17.26
C ILE A 88 -6.75 11.52 18.78
N ASN A 89 -7.65 10.75 19.37
CA ASN A 89 -7.97 10.83 20.79
C ASN A 89 -8.23 9.44 21.41
N GLY A 90 -8.91 9.42 22.54
CA GLY A 90 -9.23 8.18 23.25
C GLY A 90 -10.11 7.21 22.44
N ALA A 91 -10.88 7.71 21.46
CA ALA A 91 -11.69 6.88 20.58
C ALA A 91 -10.81 6.01 19.67
N ASP A 92 -9.78 6.58 19.04
CA ASP A 92 -8.82 5.85 18.21
C ASP A 92 -8.02 4.85 19.04
N LEU A 93 -7.57 5.27 20.22
CA LEU A 93 -6.87 4.40 21.14
C LEU A 93 -7.75 3.20 21.55
N ALA A 94 -9.05 3.40 21.76
CA ALA A 94 -9.96 2.32 22.08
C ALA A 94 -10.15 1.34 20.91
N VAL A 95 -10.12 1.81 19.67
CA VAL A 95 -10.14 0.95 18.47
C VAL A 95 -8.86 0.11 18.40
N LEU A 96 -7.69 0.72 18.60
CA LEU A 96 -6.42 0.01 18.65
C LEU A 96 -6.42 -1.07 19.74
N LEU A 97 -6.80 -0.73 20.96
CA LEU A 97 -6.82 -1.67 22.09
C LEU A 97 -7.85 -2.79 21.90
N LYS A 98 -8.95 -2.56 21.19
CA LYS A 98 -9.92 -3.60 20.84
C LYS A 98 -9.32 -4.67 19.91
N ALA A 99 -8.39 -4.26 19.05
CA ALA A 99 -7.73 -5.13 18.08
C ALA A 99 -6.38 -5.67 18.58
N TRP A 100 -6.08 -5.53 19.88
CA TRP A 100 -4.80 -5.91 20.46
C TRP A 100 -4.45 -7.39 20.25
N GLY A 101 -3.21 -7.65 19.85
CA GLY A 101 -2.70 -8.98 19.57
C GLY A 101 -2.48 -9.23 18.07
N PRO A 102 -2.35 -10.50 17.66
CA PRO A 102 -2.08 -10.85 16.27
C PRO A 102 -3.18 -10.38 15.32
N CYS A 103 -2.76 -9.94 14.14
CA CYS A 103 -3.67 -9.70 13.04
C CYS A 103 -4.34 -11.01 12.63
N SER A 104 -5.67 -11.01 12.60
CA SER A 104 -6.44 -12.12 12.07
C SER A 104 -6.59 -11.91 10.56
N GLU A 105 -6.05 -12.82 9.77
CA GLU A 105 -6.14 -12.80 8.29
C GLU A 105 -7.57 -13.05 7.78
#